data_AF-A0A260YY83-F1
#
_entry.id   AF-A0A260YY83-F1
#
_cell.length_a   1.000
_cell.length_b   1.000
_cell.length_c   1.000
_cell.angle_alpha   90.00
_cell.angle_beta   90.00
_cell.angle_gamma   90.00
#
_symmetry.space_group_name_H-M   'P 1'
#
loop_
_entity.id
_entity.type
_entity.pdbx_description
1 polymer ?
#
loop_
_entity_poly.entity_id
_entity_poly.type
_entity_poly.pdbx_seq_one_letter_code
_entity_poly.pdbx_strand_id
1 'polypeptide(L)'
;MFDKKLTMVRAYELVNRKTTRLYNQIIIIRAIKIKYMFETNNGLEIVKYEQGGDNCNLVSNDATSIIENSNFVSIFCEDFYKILLEQHIDISNLVITPELDYVCPDYISSKILETITTSLSLKSVKIDFRIITLHIFGFEQVMEILSFVNPKSLRSLSLEFPVSCSQEDIEE
;
A
#
# COMPACT_ATOMS: atom_id res chain seq x y z
N MET A 1 27.81 25.92 7.08
CA MET A 1 27.65 24.52 6.64
C MET A 1 26.45 23.99 7.41
N PHE A 2 25.26 24.01 6.80
CA PHE A 2 24.05 23.56 7.49
C PHE A 2 24.05 22.03 7.46
N ASP A 3 24.11 21.41 8.64
CA ASP A 3 23.72 20.02 8.81
C ASP A 3 22.31 19.86 8.24
N LYS A 4 22.21 19.32 7.02
CA LYS A 4 20.97 18.75 6.52
C LYS A 4 20.70 17.55 7.42
N LYS A 5 19.96 17.78 8.50
CA LYS A 5 19.36 16.71 9.30
C LYS A 5 18.63 15.81 8.31
N LEU A 6 19.19 14.64 8.02
CA LEU A 6 18.57 13.61 7.19
C LEU A 6 17.24 13.30 7.86
N THR A 7 16.18 13.94 7.37
CA THR A 7 14.86 13.78 7.92
C THR A 7 14.39 12.45 7.37
N MET A 8 14.35 11.44 8.21
CA MET A 8 13.81 10.13 7.87
C MET A 8 12.45 10.32 7.19
N VAL A 9 12.31 9.86 5.94
CA VAL A 9 11.10 10.12 5.15
C VAL A 9 10.20 8.90 5.15
N ARG A 10 9.41 8.74 6.22
CA ARG A 10 8.34 7.74 6.31
C ARG A 10 7.05 8.29 5.71
N ALA A 11 6.27 7.46 5.02
CA ALA A 11 5.02 7.92 4.40
C ALA A 11 4.02 8.39 5.46
N TYR A 12 3.90 7.70 6.59
CA TYR A 12 2.96 8.10 7.65
C TYR A 12 3.31 9.49 8.22
N GLU A 13 4.59 9.85 8.28
CA GLU A 13 5.01 11.17 8.74
C GLU A 13 4.66 12.27 7.73
N LEU A 14 4.82 11.99 6.44
CA LEU A 14 4.40 12.92 5.38
C LEU A 14 2.89 13.14 5.42
N VAL A 15 2.11 12.07 5.60
CA VAL A 15 0.67 12.13 5.76
C VAL A 15 0.27 12.94 6.99
N ASN A 16 0.82 12.64 8.17
CA ASN A 16 0.48 13.30 9.43
C ASN A 16 0.89 14.78 9.46
N ARG A 17 2.01 15.16 8.82
CA ARG A 17 2.46 16.56 8.76
C ARG A 17 1.66 17.42 7.78
N LYS A 18 1.12 16.82 6.72
CA LYS A 18 0.62 17.57 5.55
C LYS A 18 -0.87 17.47 5.32
N THR A 19 -1.61 16.62 6.05
CA THR A 19 -2.99 16.31 5.69
C THR A 19 -3.97 16.29 6.86
N THR A 20 -5.17 16.76 6.57
CA THR A 20 -6.40 16.39 7.26
C THR A 20 -7.22 15.36 6.47
N ARG A 21 -6.83 15.09 5.20
CA ARG A 21 -7.55 14.24 4.25
C ARG A 21 -6.60 13.70 3.17
N LEU A 22 -6.76 12.41 2.81
CA LEU A 22 -6.06 11.74 1.71
C LEU A 22 -7.05 11.43 0.58
N TYR A 23 -6.74 11.85 -0.65
CA TYR A 23 -7.67 11.71 -1.78
C TYR A 23 -7.39 10.46 -2.63
N ASN A 24 -6.14 10.29 -3.03
CA ASN A 24 -5.72 9.23 -3.94
C ASN A 24 -4.56 8.47 -3.31
N GLN A 25 -4.61 7.15 -3.38
CA GLN A 25 -3.55 6.25 -2.92
C GLN A 25 -3.29 5.20 -3.99
N ILE A 26 -2.05 5.15 -4.46
CA ILE A 26 -1.61 4.23 -5.52
C ILE A 26 -0.37 3.51 -5.02
N ILE A 27 -0.48 2.20 -4.91
CA ILE A 27 0.57 1.28 -4.46
C ILE A 27 0.96 0.42 -5.65
N ILE A 28 2.19 0.59 -6.12
CA ILE A 28 2.76 -0.18 -7.23
C ILE A 28 3.86 -1.10 -6.69
N ILE A 29 3.70 -2.40 -6.89
CA ILE A 29 4.57 -3.42 -6.33
C ILE A 29 5.53 -3.96 -7.40
N ARG A 30 6.80 -4.14 -7.03
CA ARG A 30 7.90 -4.64 -7.86
C ARG A 30 8.75 -5.62 -7.05
N ALA A 31 9.62 -6.37 -7.73
CA ALA A 31 10.46 -7.42 -7.15
C ALA A 31 11.09 -7.07 -5.79
N ILE A 32 11.77 -5.93 -5.71
CA ILE A 32 12.49 -5.48 -4.51
C ILE A 32 12.03 -4.10 -4.06
N LYS A 33 10.81 -3.71 -4.44
CA LYS A 33 10.36 -2.34 -4.25
C LYS A 33 8.85 -2.18 -4.18
N ILE A 34 8.39 -1.31 -3.30
CA ILE A 34 7.02 -0.78 -3.32
C ILE A 34 7.11 0.72 -3.57
N LYS A 35 6.40 1.21 -4.60
CA LYS A 35 6.20 2.64 -4.83
C LYS A 35 4.82 3.02 -4.31
N TYR A 36 4.80 3.84 -3.27
CA TYR A 36 3.57 4.38 -2.71
C TYR A 36 3.44 5.85 -3.12
N MET A 37 2.35 6.17 -3.81
CA MET A 37 2.01 7.52 -4.24
C MET A 37 0.71 7.92 -3.57
N PHE A 38 0.67 9.10 -2.97
CA PHE A 38 -0.55 9.59 -2.35
C PHE A 38 -0.71 11.09 -2.52
N GLU A 39 -1.96 11.53 -2.68
CA GLU A 39 -2.28 12.93 -2.85
C GLU A 39 -2.73 13.57 -1.53
N THR A 40 -2.04 14.66 -1.21
CA THR A 40 -2.26 15.50 -0.03
C THR A 40 -2.81 16.85 -0.46
N ASN A 41 -3.26 17.67 0.51
CA ASN A 41 -3.61 19.08 0.23
C ASN A 41 -2.43 19.89 -0.34
N ASN A 42 -1.19 19.43 -0.16
CA ASN A 42 0.03 20.09 -0.63
C ASN A 42 0.55 19.51 -1.95
N GLY A 43 -0.17 18.56 -2.56
CA GLY A 43 0.20 17.92 -3.82
C GLY A 43 0.49 16.42 -3.70
N LEU A 44 1.01 15.86 -4.80
CA LEU A 44 1.37 14.46 -4.92
C LEU A 44 2.69 14.17 -4.20
N GLU A 45 2.66 13.21 -3.28
CA GLU A 45 3.84 12.67 -2.61
C GLU A 45 4.17 11.28 -3.14
N ILE A 46 5.46 10.98 -3.24
CA ILE A 46 5.95 9.67 -3.68
C ILE A 46 6.99 9.20 -2.66
N VAL A 47 6.76 8.00 -2.12
CA VAL A 47 7.70 7.29 -1.27
C VAL A 47 7.97 5.92 -1.90
N LYS A 48 9.24 5.58 -2.06
CA LYS A 48 9.69 4.28 -2.54
C LYS A 48 10.34 3.54 -1.38
N TYR A 49 9.90 2.31 -1.16
CA TYR A 49 10.49 1.36 -0.21
C TYR A 49 11.29 0.37 -1.06
N GLU A 50 12.62 0.40 -0.99
CA GLU A 50 13.50 -0.38 -1.86
C GLU A 50 14.42 -1.27 -1.03
N GLN A 51 14.49 -2.56 -1.33
CA GLN A 51 15.42 -3.47 -0.64
C GLN A 51 16.85 -3.21 -1.12
N GLY A 52 17.76 -2.94 -0.18
CA GLY A 52 19.19 -2.77 -0.42
C GLY A 52 20.02 -3.65 0.52
N GLY A 53 20.34 -4.87 0.07
CA GLY A 53 20.93 -5.89 0.95
C GLY A 53 19.95 -6.26 2.07
N ASP A 54 20.40 -6.22 3.32
CA ASP A 54 19.56 -6.47 4.51
C ASP A 54 18.76 -5.24 4.97
N ASN A 55 18.87 -4.11 4.25
CA ASN A 55 18.27 -2.84 4.65
C ASN A 55 17.12 -2.42 3.73
N CYS A 56 16.23 -1.57 4.25
CA CYS A 56 15.21 -0.90 3.47
C CYS A 56 15.61 0.56 3.21
N ASN A 57 15.77 0.92 1.94
CA ASN A 57 16.00 2.29 1.49
C ASN A 57 14.64 2.96 1.23
N LEU A 58 14.38 4.04 1.97
CA LEU A 58 13.25 4.93 1.77
C LEU A 58 13.69 6.09 0.89
N VAL A 59 13.14 6.18 -0.33
CA VAL A 59 13.47 7.24 -1.28
C VAL A 59 12.24 8.11 -1.52
N SER A 60 12.37 9.41 -1.27
CA SER A 60 11.33 10.40 -1.52
C SER A 60 11.96 11.71 -1.97
N ASN A 61 11.57 12.19 -3.16
CA ASN A 61 12.21 13.33 -3.82
C ASN A 61 13.74 13.17 -3.86
N ASP A 62 14.49 14.15 -3.36
CA ASP A 62 15.96 14.15 -3.28
C ASP A 62 16.50 13.57 -1.96
N ALA A 63 15.65 12.95 -1.14
CA ALA A 63 16.02 12.38 0.15
C ALA A 63 16.00 10.85 0.11
N THR A 64 17.05 10.26 0.66
CA THR A 64 17.15 8.82 0.91
C THR A 64 17.40 8.59 2.39
N SER A 65 16.68 7.67 3.00
CA SER A 65 16.89 7.22 4.38
C SER A 65 17.03 5.71 4.38
N ILE A 66 17.91 5.18 5.22
CA ILE A 66 18.15 3.74 5.31
C ILE A 66 17.60 3.27 6.65
N ILE A 67 16.78 2.22 6.63
CA ILE A 67 16.38 1.49 7.82
C ILE A 67 17.15 0.17 7.81
N GLU A 68 18.01 0.02 8.80
CA GLU A 68 18.89 -1.14 8.92
C GLU A 68 18.12 -2.42 9.25
N ASN A 69 18.61 -3.57 8.75
CA ASN A 69 18.12 -4.91 9.08
C ASN A 69 16.59 -5.05 8.93
N SER A 70 16.05 -4.47 7.85
CA SER A 70 14.62 -4.30 7.65
C SER A 70 14.20 -4.66 6.24
N ASN A 71 13.09 -5.39 6.13
CA ASN A 71 12.47 -5.76 4.87
C ASN A 71 11.57 -4.62 4.34
N PHE A 72 11.69 -4.28 3.06
CA PHE A 72 10.93 -3.20 2.42
C PHE A 72 9.40 -3.35 2.54
N VAL A 73 8.88 -4.59 2.47
CA VAL A 73 7.45 -4.88 2.62
C VAL A 73 7.01 -4.60 4.05
N SER A 74 7.79 -5.03 5.04
CA SER A 74 7.49 -4.77 6.46
C SER A 74 7.43 -3.28 6.76
N ILE A 75 8.42 -2.51 6.30
CA ILE A 75 8.46 -1.06 6.51
C ILE A 75 7.29 -0.36 5.81
N PHE A 76 6.95 -0.78 4.59
CA PHE A 76 5.76 -0.28 3.90
C PHE A 76 4.49 -0.59 4.70
N CYS A 77 4.33 -1.82 5.17
CA CYS A 77 3.16 -2.26 5.92
C CYS A 77 3.01 -1.53 7.25
N GLU A 78 4.10 -1.24 7.96
CA GLU A 78 4.08 -0.40 9.16
C GLU A 78 3.53 1.00 8.89
N ASP A 79 4.01 1.64 7.81
CA ASP A 79 3.55 2.97 7.42
C ASP A 79 2.08 2.94 6.99
N PHE A 80 1.74 1.95 6.17
CA PHE A 80 0.40 1.81 5.63
C PHE A 80 -0.62 1.48 6.71
N TYR A 81 -0.28 0.63 7.68
CA TYR A 81 -1.08 0.36 8.87
C TYR A 81 -1.42 1.65 9.62
N LYS A 82 -0.41 2.47 9.94
CA LYS A 82 -0.61 3.74 10.66
C LYS A 82 -1.49 4.70 9.87
N ILE A 83 -1.25 4.83 8.57
CA ILE A 83 -2.05 5.68 7.69
C ILE A 83 -3.50 5.21 7.67
N LEU A 84 -3.73 3.91 7.47
CA LEU A 84 -5.08 3.36 7.43
C LEU A 84 -5.80 3.53 8.76
N LEU A 85 -5.13 3.26 9.88
CA LEU A 85 -5.69 3.35 11.21
C LEU A 85 -6.01 4.80 11.63
N GLU A 86 -5.02 5.69 11.55
CA GLU A 86 -5.07 7.04 12.15
C GLU A 86 -5.81 8.07 11.30
N GLN A 87 -5.82 7.91 9.96
CA GLN A 87 -6.41 8.93 9.10
C GLN A 87 -7.93 8.80 9.02
N HIS A 88 -8.62 9.96 9.02
CA HIS A 88 -10.01 10.04 8.61
C HIS A 88 -10.06 9.83 7.10
N ILE A 89 -10.28 8.59 6.71
CA ILE A 89 -10.27 8.17 5.33
C ILE A 89 -11.58 8.60 4.67
N ASP A 90 -11.50 9.71 3.94
CA ASP A 90 -12.36 9.98 2.80
C ASP A 90 -11.53 9.71 1.53
N ILE A 91 -10.96 8.49 1.42
CA ILE A 91 -10.15 8.13 0.25
C ILE A 91 -11.09 8.07 -0.94
N SER A 92 -10.82 8.90 -1.94
CA SER A 92 -11.55 8.81 -3.19
C SER A 92 -11.13 7.54 -3.91
N ASN A 93 -9.82 7.28 -4.05
CA ASN A 93 -9.32 6.16 -4.86
C ASN A 93 -8.21 5.37 -4.16
N LEU A 94 -8.36 4.04 -4.09
CA LEU A 94 -7.32 3.09 -3.68
C LEU A 94 -6.96 2.17 -4.85
N VAL A 95 -5.69 2.18 -5.24
CA VAL A 95 -5.14 1.33 -6.30
C VAL A 95 -3.99 0.51 -5.74
N ILE A 96 -4.06 -0.81 -5.86
CA ILE A 96 -2.99 -1.74 -5.48
C ILE A 96 -2.74 -2.68 -6.65
N THR A 97 -1.59 -2.53 -7.30
CA THR A 97 -1.29 -3.20 -8.57
C THR A 97 0.19 -3.55 -8.67
N PRO A 98 0.57 -4.65 -9.34
CA PRO A 98 1.97 -4.88 -9.67
C PRO A 98 2.45 -3.94 -10.80
N GLU A 99 3.76 -3.78 -10.96
CA GLU A 99 4.31 -3.28 -12.22
C GLU A 99 4.00 -4.26 -13.36
N LEU A 100 3.91 -3.75 -14.60
CA LEU A 100 3.68 -4.56 -15.79
C LEU A 100 4.62 -5.79 -15.79
N ASP A 101 4.06 -6.97 -16.07
CA ASP A 101 4.74 -8.27 -16.12
C ASP A 101 5.33 -8.77 -14.78
N TYR A 102 5.08 -8.06 -13.67
CA TYR A 102 5.50 -8.52 -12.34
C TYR A 102 4.43 -9.40 -11.69
N VAL A 103 4.76 -10.66 -11.44
CA VAL A 103 3.92 -11.56 -10.63
C VAL A 103 4.22 -11.29 -9.15
N CYS A 104 3.25 -10.72 -8.44
CA CYS A 104 3.39 -10.42 -7.02
C CYS A 104 3.47 -11.73 -6.20
N PRO A 105 4.56 -11.98 -5.45
CA PRO A 105 4.67 -13.15 -4.59
C PRO A 105 3.63 -13.13 -3.47
N ASP A 106 3.16 -14.32 -3.08
CA ASP A 106 2.14 -14.49 -2.03
C ASP A 106 2.52 -13.88 -0.69
N TYR A 107 3.82 -13.90 -0.34
CA TYR A 107 4.27 -13.30 0.93
C TYR A 107 4.07 -11.77 0.95
N ILE A 108 4.18 -11.09 -0.21
CA ILE A 108 3.95 -9.65 -0.30
C ILE A 108 2.45 -9.38 -0.23
N SER A 109 1.64 -10.04 -1.06
CA SER A 109 0.20 -9.82 -1.10
C SER A 109 -0.44 -10.17 0.24
N SER A 110 -0.07 -11.29 0.86
CA SER A 110 -0.57 -11.69 2.18
C SER A 110 -0.23 -10.67 3.28
N LYS A 111 1.00 -10.12 3.27
CA LYS A 111 1.38 -9.11 4.27
C LYS A 111 0.62 -7.80 4.09
N ILE A 112 0.39 -7.38 2.84
CA ILE A 112 -0.43 -6.19 2.55
C ILE A 112 -1.89 -6.43 2.92
N LEU A 113 -2.44 -7.62 2.64
CA LEU A 113 -3.79 -8.00 3.04
C LEU A 113 -3.94 -7.95 4.56
N GLU A 114 -3.07 -8.63 5.30
CA GLU A 114 -3.05 -8.63 6.78
C GLU A 114 -3.00 -7.20 7.30
N THR A 115 -2.19 -6.34 6.69
CA THR A 115 -2.08 -4.92 7.07
C THR A 115 -3.40 -4.17 6.89
N ILE A 116 -4.06 -4.35 5.74
CA ILE A 116 -5.36 -3.75 5.45
C ILE A 116 -6.39 -4.29 6.45
N THR A 117 -6.59 -5.61 6.52
CA THR A 117 -7.67 -6.18 7.33
C THR A 117 -7.48 -5.93 8.82
N THR A 118 -6.24 -5.98 9.32
CA THR A 118 -5.93 -5.60 10.70
C THR A 118 -6.23 -4.13 10.96
N SER A 119 -5.76 -3.20 10.12
CA SER A 119 -6.02 -1.77 10.33
C SER A 119 -7.49 -1.41 10.21
N LEU A 120 -8.23 -2.04 9.29
CA LEU A 120 -9.64 -1.75 9.04
C LEU A 120 -10.57 -2.39 10.06
N SER A 121 -10.25 -3.59 10.58
CA SER A 121 -11.03 -4.25 11.63
C SER A 121 -11.03 -3.48 12.96
N LEU A 122 -10.01 -2.65 13.20
CA LEU A 122 -9.93 -1.78 14.36
C LEU A 122 -10.79 -0.52 14.25
N LYS A 123 -11.38 -0.23 13.07
CA LYS A 123 -12.31 0.88 12.89
C LYS A 123 -13.73 0.46 13.23
N SER A 124 -14.43 1.34 13.95
CA SER A 124 -15.85 1.14 14.30
C SER A 124 -16.82 1.36 13.14
N VAL A 125 -16.35 1.97 12.05
CA VAL A 125 -17.15 2.30 10.87
C VAL A 125 -16.50 1.75 9.62
N LYS A 126 -17.34 1.37 8.65
CA LYS A 126 -16.88 1.03 7.31
C LYS A 126 -16.25 2.24 6.64
N ILE A 127 -15.25 1.99 5.81
CA ILE A 127 -14.53 3.04 5.09
C ILE A 127 -15.27 3.43 3.82
N ASP A 128 -15.30 4.73 3.54
CA ASP A 128 -15.76 5.26 2.27
C ASP A 128 -14.63 5.27 1.24
N PHE A 129 -14.81 4.48 0.17
CA PHE A 129 -13.97 4.48 -1.03
C PHE A 129 -14.85 4.72 -2.25
N ARG A 130 -14.47 5.65 -3.14
CA ARG A 130 -15.21 5.83 -4.41
C ARG A 130 -14.75 4.86 -5.48
N ILE A 131 -13.45 4.63 -5.58
CA ILE A 131 -12.86 3.74 -6.58
C ILE A 131 -11.87 2.81 -5.89
N ILE A 132 -12.01 1.52 -6.17
CA ILE A 132 -11.07 0.49 -5.72
C ILE A 132 -10.53 -0.25 -6.94
N THR A 133 -9.22 -0.41 -7.01
CA THR A 133 -8.53 -1.20 -8.02
C THR A 133 -7.56 -2.16 -7.34
N LEU A 134 -7.80 -3.47 -7.45
CA LEU A 134 -7.04 -4.51 -6.75
C LEU A 134 -6.62 -5.61 -7.73
N HIS A 135 -5.32 -5.70 -8.00
CA HIS A 135 -4.78 -6.61 -9.02
C HIS A 135 -3.84 -7.69 -8.44
N ILE A 136 -3.60 -7.68 -7.13
CA ILE A 136 -2.66 -8.61 -6.45
C ILE A 136 -3.35 -9.63 -5.54
N PHE A 137 -4.68 -9.59 -5.45
CA PHE A 137 -5.45 -10.36 -4.49
C PHE A 137 -6.34 -11.37 -5.21
N GLY A 138 -6.46 -12.56 -4.63
CA GLY A 138 -7.46 -13.55 -5.04
C GLY A 138 -8.88 -13.12 -4.66
N PHE A 139 -9.88 -13.82 -5.19
CA PHE A 139 -11.30 -13.47 -4.98
C PHE A 139 -11.68 -13.39 -3.49
N GLU A 140 -11.32 -14.39 -2.69
CA GLU A 140 -11.65 -14.41 -1.25
C GLU A 140 -11.02 -13.24 -0.50
N GLN A 141 -9.76 -12.92 -0.82
CA GLN A 141 -9.02 -11.80 -0.24
C GLN A 141 -9.66 -10.45 -0.61
N VAL A 142 -10.12 -10.30 -1.85
CA VAL A 142 -10.89 -9.12 -2.28
C VAL A 142 -12.20 -9.00 -1.49
N MET A 143 -12.93 -10.10 -1.33
CA MET A 143 -14.18 -10.10 -0.57
C MET A 143 -13.96 -9.74 0.90
N GLU A 144 -12.84 -10.18 1.49
CA GLU A 144 -12.42 -9.80 2.84
C GLU A 144 -12.21 -8.28 2.94
N ILE A 145 -11.47 -7.68 2.02
CA ILE A 145 -11.26 -6.21 1.97
C ILE A 145 -12.60 -5.48 1.82
N LEU A 146 -13.45 -5.91 0.89
CA LEU A 146 -14.75 -5.27 0.62
C LEU A 146 -15.72 -5.35 1.80
N SER A 147 -15.55 -6.31 2.71
CA SER A 147 -16.36 -6.40 3.93
C SER A 147 -16.24 -5.13 4.80
N PHE A 148 -15.08 -4.46 4.76
CA PHE A 148 -14.79 -3.22 5.49
C PHE A 148 -15.19 -1.94 4.74
N VAL A 149 -15.64 -2.04 3.49
CA VAL A 149 -15.98 -0.89 2.63
C VAL A 149 -17.48 -0.60 2.69
N ASN A 150 -17.84 0.68 2.78
CA ASN A 150 -19.23 1.10 2.68
C ASN A 150 -19.72 0.98 1.23
N PRO A 151 -20.66 0.06 0.92
CA PRO A 151 -21.08 -0.18 -0.46
C PRO A 151 -21.79 1.04 -1.09
N LYS A 152 -22.34 1.96 -0.28
CA LYS A 152 -22.99 3.18 -0.80
C LYS A 152 -22.00 4.21 -1.33
N SER A 153 -20.75 4.14 -0.86
CA SER A 153 -19.69 5.06 -1.28
C SER A 153 -18.99 4.62 -2.58
N LEU A 154 -18.99 3.30 -2.83
CA LEU A 154 -18.27 2.66 -3.93
C LEU A 154 -18.97 2.91 -5.27
N ARG A 155 -18.27 3.60 -6.17
CA ARG A 155 -18.72 3.91 -7.54
C ARG A 155 -18.11 2.99 -8.58
N SER A 156 -16.89 2.51 -8.35
CA SER A 156 -16.19 1.67 -9.31
C SER A 156 -15.28 0.67 -8.58
N LEU A 157 -15.31 -0.56 -9.07
CA LEU A 157 -14.47 -1.66 -8.64
C LEU A 157 -13.81 -2.26 -9.88
N SER A 158 -12.49 -2.24 -9.93
CA SER A 158 -11.68 -2.87 -10.98
C SER A 158 -10.84 -3.98 -10.36
N LEU A 159 -11.01 -5.20 -10.84
CA LEU A 159 -10.34 -6.38 -10.31
C LEU A 159 -9.60 -7.08 -11.45
N GLU A 160 -8.39 -7.52 -11.14
CA GLU A 160 -7.63 -8.44 -11.97
C GLU A 160 -7.09 -9.52 -11.02
N PHE A 161 -7.35 -10.78 -11.34
CA PHE A 161 -6.92 -11.88 -10.48
C PHE A 161 -5.59 -12.43 -10.99
N PRO A 162 -4.59 -12.65 -10.11
CA PRO A 162 -3.38 -13.35 -10.50
C PRO A 162 -3.77 -14.71 -11.10
N VAL A 163 -3.18 -15.06 -12.25
CA VAL A 163 -3.38 -16.39 -12.83
C VAL A 163 -2.80 -17.40 -11.85
N SER A 164 -3.66 -18.18 -11.21
CA SER A 164 -3.22 -19.33 -10.43
C SER A 164 -2.58 -20.32 -11.41
N CYS A 165 -1.27 -20.48 -11.35
CA CYS A 165 -0.62 -21.64 -11.94
C CYS A 165 -0.97 -22.89 -11.11
N SER A 166 -2.25 -23.27 -11.09
CA SER A 166 -2.62 -24.64 -10.82
C SER A 166 -2.33 -25.42 -12.12
N GLN A 167 -1.07 -25.81 -12.30
CA GLN A 167 -0.82 -27.07 -12.98
C GLN A 167 -1.38 -28.14 -12.04
N GLU A 168 -2.68 -28.38 -12.12
CA GLU A 168 -3.19 -29.71 -11.79
C GLU A 168 -2.56 -30.60 -12.85
N ASP A 169 -1.53 -31.32 -12.43
CA ASP A 169 -1.01 -32.48 -13.15
C ASP A 169 -2.21 -33.34 -13.51
N ILE A 170 -2.58 -33.32 -14.79
CA ILE A 170 -3.45 -34.35 -15.36
C ILE A 170 -2.60 -35.61 -15.31
N GLU A 171 -2.77 -36.40 -14.24
CA GLU A 171 -2.28 -37.78 -14.19
C GLU A 171 -2.82 -38.52 -15.42
N GLU A 172 -1.91 -38.99 -16.29
CA GLU A 172 -2.20 -39.95 -17.37
C GLU A 172 -2.51 -41.35 -16.82
#